data_AF-A0A3P6PI46-F1
#
_entry.id   AF-A0A3P6PI46-F1
#
_cell.length_a   1.000
_cell.length_b   1.000
_cell.length_c   1.000
_cell.angle_alpha   90.00
_cell.angle_beta   90.00
_cell.angle_gamma   90.00
#
_symmetry.space_group_name_H-M   'P 1'
#
loop_
_entity.id
_entity.type
_entity.pdbx_description
1 polymer ?
#
loop_
_entity_poly.entity_id
_entity_poly.type
_entity_poly.pdbx_seq_one_letter_code
_entity_poly.pdbx_strand_id
1 'polypeptide(L)'
;MIKDIIDHMDHKIRCMDSAYANKNDCSWMSKLKYYAYSSHWATIDALLTALETRDKILPVSLPGFTATFVIELWKTDAGGFSIRARYRDNPGDKFRSVTSSLPNCNADFCPYDEFKKPVKKYYVNDIVKLCNDVPADWKPTPKKAPETTKPVADENRTNPKLRVKRDVGNAGKKTEAQNDEQLIFIQAVSDSCSESLVR
;
A
#
# COMPACT_ATOMS: atom_id res chain seq x y z
N MET A 1 -5.30 0.53 -7.61
CA MET A 1 -4.29 0.35 -6.55
C MET A 1 -3.01 -0.28 -7.08
N ILE A 2 -3.01 -1.50 -7.65
CA ILE A 2 -1.73 -2.15 -8.04
C ILE A 2 -0.88 -1.34 -9.05
N LYS A 3 -1.47 -0.74 -10.09
CA LYS A 3 -0.74 0.13 -11.02
C LYS A 3 -0.07 1.29 -10.29
N ASP A 4 -0.80 1.95 -9.40
CA ASP A 4 -0.31 3.08 -8.60
C ASP A 4 0.89 2.67 -7.72
N ILE A 5 0.83 1.48 -7.10
CA ILE A 5 1.94 0.91 -6.33
C ILE A 5 3.20 0.78 -7.20
N ILE A 6 3.08 0.22 -8.41
CA ILE A 6 4.21 0.08 -9.33
C ILE A 6 4.70 1.45 -9.82
N ASP A 7 3.80 2.37 -10.16
CA ASP A 7 4.17 3.72 -10.60
C ASP A 7 4.99 4.44 -9.50
N HIS A 8 4.63 4.28 -8.22
CA HIS A 8 5.39 4.82 -7.09
C HIS A 8 6.78 4.18 -6.96
N MET A 9 6.88 2.85 -7.13
CA MET A 9 8.15 2.14 -7.11
C MET A 9 9.05 2.54 -8.29
N ASP A 10 8.52 2.60 -9.52
CA ASP A 10 9.25 3.04 -10.71
C ASP A 10 9.71 4.51 -10.56
N HIS A 11 8.86 5.38 -10.02
CA HIS A 11 9.23 6.77 -9.74
C HIS A 11 10.36 6.85 -8.71
N LYS A 12 10.30 6.06 -7.63
CA LYS A 12 11.39 5.99 -6.66
C LYS A 12 12.69 5.55 -7.31
N ILE A 13 12.67 4.44 -8.05
CA ILE A 13 13.85 3.89 -8.73
C ILE A 13 14.48 4.95 -9.64
N ARG A 14 13.67 5.64 -10.45
CA ARG A 14 14.13 6.72 -11.31
C ARG A 14 14.78 7.85 -10.51
N CYS A 15 14.19 8.25 -9.40
CA CYS A 15 14.72 9.33 -8.57
C CYS A 15 15.93 8.92 -7.71
N MET A 16 16.27 7.63 -7.67
CA MET A 16 17.52 7.13 -7.09
C MET A 16 18.70 7.20 -8.06
N ASP A 17 18.44 7.37 -9.35
CA ASP A 17 19.49 7.61 -10.34
C ASP A 17 19.97 9.07 -10.26
N SER A 18 21.29 9.22 -10.11
CA SER A 18 21.99 10.50 -10.09
C SER A 18 21.67 11.41 -11.29
N ALA A 19 21.35 10.84 -12.46
CA ALA A 19 20.97 11.59 -13.65
C ALA A 19 19.65 12.36 -13.48
N TYR A 20 18.76 11.91 -12.59
CA TYR A 20 17.42 12.47 -12.38
C TYR A 20 17.23 13.12 -11.00
N ALA A 21 18.21 13.04 -10.10
CA ALA A 21 18.12 13.51 -8.72
C ALA A 21 17.71 14.99 -8.59
N ASN A 22 18.07 15.84 -9.57
CA ASN A 22 17.80 17.28 -9.56
C ASN A 22 16.46 17.68 -10.18
N LYS A 23 15.63 16.72 -10.62
CA LYS A 23 14.30 17.02 -11.16
C LYS A 23 13.31 17.35 -10.04
N ASN A 24 12.40 18.29 -10.30
CA ASN A 24 11.46 18.81 -9.29
C ASN A 24 10.60 17.71 -8.65
N ASP A 25 10.18 16.72 -9.43
CA ASP A 25 9.42 15.55 -8.98
C ASP A 25 10.24 14.59 -8.10
N CYS A 26 11.57 14.58 -8.24
CA CYS A 26 12.46 13.76 -7.41
C CYS A 26 12.84 14.39 -6.06
N SER A 27 12.61 15.69 -5.87
CA SER A 27 12.96 16.40 -4.63
C SER A 27 12.29 15.82 -3.37
N TRP A 28 11.05 15.33 -3.51
CA TRP A 28 10.28 14.70 -2.44
C TRP A 28 10.35 13.17 -2.53
N MET A 29 10.28 12.60 -3.73
CA MET A 29 10.27 11.15 -3.94
C MET A 29 11.57 10.48 -3.47
N SER A 30 12.72 11.12 -3.67
CA SER A 30 14.02 10.61 -3.18
C SER A 30 14.05 10.46 -1.66
N LYS A 31 13.35 11.32 -0.92
CA LYS A 31 13.29 11.32 0.55
C LYS A 31 12.20 10.42 1.10
N LEU A 32 11.19 10.09 0.30
CA LEU A 32 10.09 9.24 0.73
C LEU A 32 10.57 7.81 1.05
N LYS A 33 10.27 7.34 2.26
CA LYS A 33 10.59 5.97 2.72
C LYS A 33 9.34 5.10 2.90
N TYR A 34 8.16 5.71 2.87
CA TYR A 34 6.92 5.03 3.22
C TYR A 34 5.75 5.62 2.46
N TYR A 35 4.89 4.74 1.93
CA TYR A 35 3.63 5.08 1.32
C TYR A 35 2.53 4.18 1.88
N ALA A 36 1.40 4.74 2.29
CA ALA A 36 0.33 3.98 2.92
C ALA A 36 -1.01 4.22 2.24
N TYR A 37 -1.77 3.14 2.11
CA TYR A 37 -3.16 3.10 1.72
C TYR A 37 -3.97 2.60 2.93
N SER A 38 -4.95 3.37 3.35
CA SER A 38 -6.06 2.86 4.14
C SER A 38 -7.12 2.37 3.15
N SER A 39 -7.56 1.13 3.34
CA SER A 39 -8.39 0.40 2.40
C SER A 39 -9.43 -0.43 3.16
N HIS A 40 -10.30 -1.13 2.44
CA HIS A 40 -11.17 -2.15 3.04
C HIS A 40 -10.66 -3.56 2.71
N TRP A 41 -11.17 -4.57 3.42
CA TRP A 41 -10.83 -5.98 3.20
C TRP A 41 -10.96 -6.38 1.73
N ALA A 42 -12.02 -5.94 1.05
CA ALA A 42 -12.26 -6.24 -0.36
C ALA A 42 -11.17 -5.66 -1.29
N THR A 43 -10.59 -4.51 -0.93
CA THR A 43 -9.50 -3.90 -1.69
C THR A 43 -8.19 -4.67 -1.52
N ILE A 44 -7.92 -5.19 -0.32
CA ILE A 44 -6.76 -6.06 -0.06
C ILE A 44 -6.95 -7.40 -0.78
N ASP A 45 -8.13 -8.01 -0.69
CA ASP A 45 -8.44 -9.27 -1.38
C ASP A 45 -8.28 -9.13 -2.90
N ALA A 46 -8.80 -8.03 -3.48
CA ALA A 46 -8.62 -7.71 -4.89
C ALA A 46 -7.13 -7.47 -5.25
N LEU A 47 -6.34 -6.84 -4.38
CA LEU A 47 -4.90 -6.67 -4.60
C LEU A 47 -4.17 -8.01 -4.64
N LEU A 48 -4.41 -8.87 -3.64
CA LEU A 48 -3.79 -10.19 -3.59
C LEU A 48 -4.20 -11.04 -4.80
N THR A 49 -5.43 -10.85 -5.29
CA THR A 49 -5.95 -11.52 -6.49
C THR A 49 -5.24 -11.02 -7.75
N ALA A 50 -5.10 -9.70 -7.91
CA ALA A 50 -4.34 -9.11 -9.02
C ALA A 50 -2.85 -9.49 -8.99
N LEU A 51 -2.31 -9.79 -7.81
CA LEU A 51 -0.96 -10.32 -7.62
C LEU A 51 -0.87 -11.85 -7.77
N GLU A 52 -1.97 -12.52 -8.13
CA GLU A 52 -2.06 -13.98 -8.31
C GLU A 52 -1.57 -14.79 -7.09
N THR A 53 -1.71 -14.20 -5.89
CA THR A 53 -1.21 -14.78 -4.64
C THR A 53 -2.32 -14.98 -3.61
N ARG A 54 -3.54 -14.54 -3.89
CA ARG A 54 -4.68 -14.60 -2.96
C ARG A 54 -4.87 -15.99 -2.39
N ASP A 55 -5.03 -17.00 -3.24
CA ASP A 55 -5.35 -18.37 -2.76
C ASP A 55 -4.17 -19.03 -2.02
N LYS A 56 -2.94 -18.56 -2.22
CA LYS A 56 -1.77 -19.03 -1.47
C LYS A 56 -1.67 -18.38 -0.08
N ILE A 57 -2.16 -17.16 0.08
CA ILE A 57 -2.07 -16.40 1.35
C ILE A 57 -3.35 -16.57 2.20
N LEU A 58 -4.51 -16.62 1.54
CA LEU A 58 -5.87 -16.70 2.08
C LEU A 58 -6.70 -17.69 1.24
N PRO A 59 -6.49 -19.01 1.37
CA PRO A 59 -7.16 -20.01 0.53
C PRO A 59 -8.68 -20.06 0.73
N VAL A 60 -9.14 -19.77 1.96
CA VAL A 60 -10.55 -19.96 2.34
C VAL A 60 -11.15 -18.71 2.98
N SER A 61 -10.33 -17.86 3.59
CA SER A 61 -10.78 -16.68 4.33
C SER A 61 -10.73 -15.40 3.49
N LEU A 62 -11.45 -14.39 3.97
CA LEU A 62 -11.24 -13.00 3.57
C LEU A 62 -10.17 -12.37 4.48
N PRO A 63 -9.55 -11.25 4.06
CA PRO A 63 -8.63 -10.52 4.91
C PRO A 63 -9.29 -10.15 6.25
N GLY A 64 -8.59 -10.45 7.35
CA GLY A 64 -9.03 -10.14 8.70
C GLY A 64 -9.10 -8.65 9.03
N PHE A 65 -9.54 -8.36 10.25
CA PHE A 65 -9.60 -6.98 10.74
C PHE A 65 -8.20 -6.38 10.80
N THR A 66 -7.99 -5.18 10.25
CA THR A 66 -6.64 -4.57 10.14
C THR A 66 -5.62 -5.40 9.36
N ALA A 67 -6.08 -6.32 8.50
CA ALA A 67 -5.21 -7.05 7.59
C ALA A 67 -4.29 -6.07 6.87
N THR A 68 -3.01 -6.43 6.79
CA THR A 68 -1.97 -5.55 6.28
C THR A 68 -1.08 -6.30 5.32
N PHE A 69 -1.03 -5.81 4.08
CA PHE A 69 -0.06 -6.26 3.08
C PHE A 69 1.03 -5.20 2.91
N VAL A 70 2.28 -5.63 2.97
CA VAL A 70 3.46 -4.77 2.84
C VAL A 70 4.29 -5.24 1.67
N ILE A 71 4.67 -4.32 0.78
CA ILE A 71 5.70 -4.55 -0.23
C ILE A 71 6.86 -3.62 0.04
N GLU A 72 8.05 -4.19 0.17
CA GLU A 72 9.31 -3.51 0.43
C GLU A 72 10.11 -3.47 -0.87
N LEU A 73 10.60 -2.30 -1.28
CA LEU A 73 11.54 -2.16 -2.40
C LEU A 73 12.97 -2.02 -1.91
N TRP A 74 13.83 -2.93 -2.33
CA TRP A 74 15.24 -3.04 -1.93
C TRP A 74 16.18 -2.78 -3.11
N LYS A 75 17.23 -2.00 -2.86
CA LYS A 75 18.38 -1.90 -3.77
C LYS A 75 19.36 -3.02 -3.42
N THR A 76 19.81 -3.77 -4.43
CA THR A 76 20.78 -4.85 -4.23
C THR A 76 22.20 -4.35 -4.39
N ASP A 77 23.16 -5.03 -3.75
CA ASP A 77 24.59 -4.69 -3.86
C ASP A 77 25.12 -4.82 -5.30
N ALA A 78 24.49 -5.69 -6.10
CA ALA A 78 24.77 -5.86 -7.53
C ALA A 78 24.24 -4.71 -8.41
N GLY A 79 23.60 -3.68 -7.82
CA GLY A 79 23.11 -2.50 -8.53
C GLY A 79 21.69 -2.63 -9.10
N GLY A 80 20.96 -3.70 -8.76
CA GLY A 80 19.57 -3.94 -9.18
C GLY A 80 18.55 -3.61 -8.09
N PHE A 81 17.28 -3.94 -8.37
CA PHE A 81 16.18 -3.79 -7.42
C PHE A 81 15.45 -5.11 -7.20
N SER A 82 15.03 -5.35 -5.97
CA SER A 82 14.24 -6.51 -5.57
C SER A 82 13.13 -6.09 -4.63
N ILE A 83 12.07 -6.89 -4.55
CA ILE A 83 10.98 -6.69 -3.62
C ILE A 83 10.93 -7.80 -2.59
N ARG A 84 10.40 -7.47 -1.43
CA ARG A 84 9.99 -8.42 -0.40
C ARG A 84 8.55 -8.13 0.00
N ALA A 85 7.72 -9.17 0.05
CA ALA A 85 6.31 -9.03 0.40
C ALA A 85 6.03 -9.69 1.75
N ARG A 86 5.25 -8.99 2.59
CA ARG A 86 4.83 -9.46 3.91
C ARG A 86 3.35 -9.27 4.11
N TYR A 87 2.77 -10.15 4.92
CA TYR A 87 1.34 -10.08 5.23
C TYR A 87 1.08 -10.32 6.72
N ARG A 88 0.09 -9.63 7.25
CA ARG A 88 -0.48 -9.80 8.59
C ARG A 88 -1.99 -9.84 8.45
N ASP A 89 -2.66 -10.74 9.13
CA ASP A 89 -4.11 -10.96 8.95
C ASP A 89 -4.94 -10.18 9.99
N ASN A 90 -4.60 -10.28 11.29
CA ASN A 90 -5.35 -9.64 12.37
C ASN A 90 -4.46 -8.79 13.30
N PRO A 91 -5.04 -7.99 14.22
CA PRO A 91 -4.26 -7.35 15.27
C PRO A 91 -3.63 -8.41 16.18
N GLY A 92 -2.36 -8.23 16.53
CA GLY A 92 -1.62 -9.20 17.36
C GLY A 92 -0.90 -10.29 16.57
N ASP A 93 -1.28 -10.53 15.31
CA ASP A 93 -0.54 -11.45 14.45
C ASP A 93 0.85 -10.89 14.07
N LYS A 94 1.82 -11.78 13.88
CA LYS A 94 3.13 -11.41 13.35
C LYS A 94 3.08 -11.30 11.82
N PHE A 95 3.88 -10.39 11.26
CA PHE A 95 4.09 -10.32 9.82
C PHE A 95 4.83 -11.57 9.30
N ARG A 96 4.18 -12.34 8.43
CA ARG A 96 4.80 -13.48 7.71
C ARG A 96 5.33 -13.05 6.35
N SER A 97 6.42 -13.69 5.91
CA SER A 97 6.93 -13.54 4.54
C SER A 97 5.95 -14.20 3.57
N VAL A 98 5.61 -13.51 2.49
CA VAL A 98 4.75 -14.04 1.41
C VAL A 98 5.36 -13.80 0.03
N THR A 99 6.64 -13.42 -0.05
CA THR A 99 7.34 -13.19 -1.32
C THR A 99 7.28 -14.42 -2.21
N SER A 100 7.50 -15.62 -1.66
CA SER A 100 7.47 -16.89 -2.41
C SER A 100 6.08 -17.29 -2.93
N SER A 101 5.03 -16.63 -2.45
CA SER A 101 3.67 -16.84 -2.95
C SER A 101 3.41 -16.08 -4.26
N LEU A 102 4.18 -15.01 -4.52
CA LEU A 102 4.08 -14.25 -5.76
C LEU A 102 4.56 -15.09 -6.97
N PRO A 103 3.98 -14.89 -8.17
CA PRO A 103 4.45 -15.55 -9.38
C PRO A 103 5.92 -15.23 -9.67
N ASN A 104 6.67 -16.22 -10.15
CA ASN A 104 8.09 -16.11 -10.51
C ASN A 104 9.04 -15.76 -9.35
N CYS A 105 8.57 -15.81 -8.10
CA CYS A 105 9.36 -15.53 -6.91
C CYS A 105 9.51 -16.80 -6.07
N ASN A 106 10.75 -17.27 -5.85
CA ASN A 106 11.04 -18.52 -5.12
C ASN A 106 11.89 -18.31 -3.86
N ALA A 107 12.17 -17.07 -3.50
CA ALA A 107 13.04 -16.69 -2.38
C ALA A 107 12.41 -15.55 -1.58
N ASP A 108 13.06 -15.16 -0.47
CA ASP A 108 12.61 -14.05 0.37
C ASP A 108 12.65 -12.69 -0.34
N PHE A 109 13.54 -12.54 -1.33
CA PHE A 109 13.61 -11.41 -2.24
C PHE A 109 13.25 -11.87 -3.66
N CYS A 110 12.53 -11.02 -4.38
CA CYS A 110 12.16 -11.26 -5.77
C CYS A 110 12.66 -10.11 -6.64
N PRO A 111 13.37 -10.37 -7.76
CA PRO A 111 13.77 -9.31 -8.67
C PRO A 111 12.57 -8.45 -9.08
N TYR A 112 12.71 -7.13 -8.99
CA TYR A 112 11.60 -6.21 -9.19
C TYR A 112 10.98 -6.33 -10.60
N ASP A 113 11.81 -6.59 -11.61
CA ASP A 113 11.33 -6.77 -12.98
C ASP A 113 10.53 -8.07 -13.16
N GLU A 114 10.88 -9.14 -12.43
CA GLU A 114 10.08 -10.39 -12.42
C GLU A 114 8.72 -10.16 -11.75
N PHE A 115 8.71 -9.45 -10.63
CA PHE A 115 7.49 -9.06 -9.92
C PHE A 115 6.54 -8.21 -10.80
N LYS A 116 7.07 -7.32 -11.64
CA LYS A 116 6.24 -6.49 -12.53
C LYS A 116 5.56 -7.25 -13.67
N LYS A 117 6.14 -8.36 -14.15
CA LYS A 117 5.66 -9.04 -15.37
C LYS A 117 4.18 -9.45 -15.30
N PRO A 118 3.70 -10.16 -14.25
CA PRO A 118 2.30 -10.58 -14.16
C PRO A 118 1.35 -9.40 -14.03
N VAL A 119 1.80 -8.32 -13.37
CA VAL A 119 0.99 -7.13 -13.08
C VAL A 119 0.73 -6.29 -14.33
N LYS A 120 1.68 -6.23 -15.27
CA LYS A 120 1.57 -5.45 -16.50
C LYS A 120 0.35 -5.80 -17.35
N LYS A 121 -0.21 -7.01 -17.24
CA LYS A 121 -1.43 -7.40 -17.98
C LYS A 121 -2.66 -6.59 -17.57
N TYR A 122 -2.65 -5.96 -16.40
CA TYR A 122 -3.72 -5.09 -15.92
C TYR A 122 -3.51 -3.61 -16.29
N TYR A 123 -2.44 -3.29 -17.03
CA TYR A 123 -2.18 -1.91 -17.42
C TYR A 123 -3.11 -1.53 -18.55
N VAL A 124 -3.75 -0.38 -18.39
CA VAL A 124 -4.52 0.24 -19.46
C VAL A 124 -3.54 0.74 -20.50
N ASN A 125 -3.47 0.06 -21.65
CA ASN A 125 -2.56 0.41 -22.73
C ASN A 125 -3.03 1.67 -23.50
N ASP A 126 -4.34 1.84 -23.67
CA ASP A 126 -4.93 2.96 -24.41
C ASP A 126 -6.14 3.52 -23.67
N ILE A 127 -5.88 4.55 -22.87
CA ILE A 127 -6.93 5.26 -22.13
C ILE A 127 -7.88 6.00 -23.08
N VAL A 128 -7.41 6.47 -24.22
CA VAL A 128 -8.24 7.22 -25.19
C VAL A 128 -9.25 6.28 -25.80
N LYS A 129 -8.82 5.09 -26.22
CA LYS A 129 -9.72 4.04 -26.69
C LYS A 129 -10.76 3.67 -25.62
N LEU A 130 -10.34 3.40 -24.38
CA LEU A 130 -11.29 3.07 -23.31
C LEU A 130 -12.27 4.22 -23.01
N CYS A 131 -11.83 5.47 -23.06
CA CYS A 131 -12.70 6.63 -22.91
C CYS A 131 -13.69 6.77 -24.08
N ASN A 132 -13.29 6.40 -25.29
CA ASN A 132 -14.15 6.42 -26.48
C ASN A 132 -15.11 5.23 -26.55
N ASP A 133 -14.81 4.12 -25.85
CA ASP A 133 -15.66 2.93 -25.75
C ASP A 133 -16.82 3.11 -24.74
N VAL A 134 -16.96 4.30 -24.12
CA VAL A 134 -18.11 4.63 -23.26
C VAL A 134 -19.34 4.89 -24.13
N PRO A 135 -20.46 4.17 -23.92
CA PRO A 135 -21.70 4.40 -24.67
C PRO A 135 -22.17 5.85 -24.56
N ALA A 136 -22.60 6.44 -25.68
CA ALA A 136 -23.02 7.84 -25.74
C ALA A 136 -24.25 8.17 -24.88
N ASP A 137 -25.03 7.16 -24.53
CA ASP A 137 -26.19 7.21 -23.63
C ASP A 137 -25.82 7.05 -22.15
N TRP A 138 -24.54 6.76 -21.83
CA TRP A 138 -24.06 6.72 -20.46
C TRP A 138 -24.13 8.11 -19.84
N LYS A 139 -25.01 8.26 -18.85
CA LYS A 139 -25.09 9.46 -18.01
C LYS A 139 -24.54 9.11 -16.63
N PRO A 140 -23.58 9.90 -16.09
CA PRO A 140 -23.17 9.72 -14.71
C PRO A 140 -24.40 9.90 -13.82
N THR A 141 -24.72 8.88 -13.03
CA THR A 141 -25.81 8.99 -12.05
C THR A 141 -25.42 10.11 -11.08
N PRO A 142 -26.30 11.09 -10.82
CA PRO A 142 -26.01 12.11 -9.82
C PRO A 142 -25.68 11.40 -8.51
N LYS A 143 -24.48 11.64 -7.95
CA LYS A 143 -24.17 11.18 -6.60
C LYS A 143 -25.25 11.77 -5.71
N LYS A 144 -26.12 10.94 -5.11
CA LYS A 144 -26.96 11.41 -4.00
C LYS A 144 -26.00 12.01 -2.99
N ALA A 145 -26.17 13.30 -2.70
CA ALA A 145 -25.46 13.92 -1.60
C ALA A 145 -25.66 13.02 -0.37
N PRO A 146 -24.63 12.79 0.47
CA PRO A 146 -24.85 12.15 1.75
C PRO A 146 -25.99 12.88 2.44
N GLU A 147 -27.02 12.13 2.79
CA GLU A 147 -28.19 12.65 3.48
C GLU A 147 -27.68 13.34 4.74
N THR A 148 -27.85 14.67 4.79
CA THR A 148 -27.47 15.47 5.95
C THR A 148 -28.43 15.12 7.08
N THR A 149 -28.17 14.02 7.78
CA THR A 149 -28.70 13.87 9.13
C THR A 149 -28.16 15.04 9.93
N LYS A 150 -29.08 15.92 10.33
CA LYS A 150 -28.80 17.09 11.16
C LYS A 150 -27.88 16.68 12.32
N PRO A 151 -26.84 17.45 12.65
CA PRO A 151 -26.10 17.22 13.88
C PRO A 151 -27.09 17.34 15.04
N VAL A 152 -27.36 16.23 15.72
CA VAL A 152 -27.86 16.30 17.09
C VAL A 152 -26.71 16.91 17.89
N ALA A 153 -26.95 18.12 18.41
CA ALA A 153 -26.03 18.77 19.32
C ALA A 153 -25.91 17.88 20.57
N ASP A 154 -24.81 17.15 20.68
CA ASP A 154 -24.43 16.51 21.92
C ASP A 154 -23.71 17.58 22.76
N GLU A 155 -24.50 18.30 23.57
CA GLU A 155 -24.07 19.44 24.39
C GLU A 155 -23.13 19.04 25.55
N ASN A 156 -22.68 17.78 25.66
CA ASN A 156 -21.84 17.34 26.78
C ASN A 156 -20.68 16.42 26.40
N ARG A 157 -19.82 16.87 25.47
CA ARG A 157 -18.44 16.35 25.37
C ARG A 157 -17.42 17.40 25.80
N THR A 158 -17.20 17.48 27.12
CA THR A 158 -15.94 18.02 27.64
C THR A 158 -14.80 17.16 27.09
N ASN A 159 -14.02 17.75 26.20
CA ASN A 159 -12.88 17.11 25.55
C ASN A 159 -11.68 17.14 26.52
N PRO A 160 -11.26 16.04 27.16
CA PRO A 160 -9.98 16.04 27.85
C PRO A 160 -8.90 16.19 26.78
N LYS A 161 -8.16 17.31 26.84
CA LYS A 161 -6.98 17.55 26.00
C LYS A 161 -6.02 16.36 26.16
N LEU A 162 -6.02 15.43 25.20
CA LEU A 162 -4.99 14.40 25.12
C LEU A 162 -3.72 15.08 24.60
N ARG A 163 -3.00 15.69 25.54
CA ARG A 163 -1.67 16.24 25.31
C ARG A 163 -0.71 15.04 25.24
N VAL A 164 -0.46 14.54 24.03
CA VAL A 164 0.59 13.55 23.80
C VAL A 164 1.92 14.21 24.16
N LYS A 165 2.41 13.91 25.36
CA LYS A 165 3.78 14.23 25.75
C LYS A 165 4.69 13.35 24.88
N ARG A 166 5.56 13.98 24.08
CA ARG A 166 6.69 13.29 23.48
C ARG A 166 7.67 13.01 24.60
N ASP A 167 7.58 11.84 25.20
CA ASP A 167 8.66 11.34 26.05
C ASP A 167 9.78 10.84 25.12
N VAL A 168 10.81 11.68 25.00
CA VAL A 168 12.09 11.31 24.41
C VAL A 168 12.79 10.38 25.40
N GLY A 169 12.44 9.10 25.34
CA GLY A 169 13.14 8.04 26.04
C GLY A 169 14.43 7.69 25.29
N ASN A 170 15.56 8.04 25.90
CA ASN A 170 16.91 7.70 25.44
C ASN A 170 17.11 6.16 25.54
N ALA A 171 17.03 5.45 24.42
CA ALA A 171 17.39 4.03 24.33
C ALA A 171 18.76 3.90 23.68
N GLY A 172 19.66 3.22 24.39
CA GLY A 172 21.10 3.24 24.19
C GLY A 172 21.60 2.90 22.79
N LYS A 173 22.74 3.51 22.45
CA LYS A 173 23.63 3.11 21.35
C LYS A 173 23.85 1.60 21.36
N LYS A 174 23.37 0.93 20.32
CA LYS A 174 24.05 -0.24 19.77
C LYS A 174 24.46 0.10 18.35
N THR A 175 25.75 0.06 18.13
CA THR A 175 26.41 0.36 16.86
C THR A 175 26.12 -0.79 15.91
N GLU A 176 25.13 -0.64 15.04
CA GLU A 176 24.98 -1.46 13.85
C GLU A 176 25.14 -0.55 12.64
N ALA A 177 25.97 -1.01 11.70
CA ALA A 177 26.47 -0.24 10.57
C ALA A 177 25.30 0.34 9.75
N GLN A 178 25.35 1.66 9.59
CA GLN A 178 24.42 2.45 8.82
C GLN A 178 24.63 2.19 7.34
N ASN A 179 23.93 1.20 6.78
CA ASN A 179 23.75 1.10 5.34
C ASN A 179 22.61 2.05 4.94
N ASP A 180 22.88 2.95 3.98
CA ASP A 180 21.92 3.90 3.41
C ASP A 180 20.86 3.19 2.54
N GLU A 181 20.09 2.28 3.14
CA GLU A 181 19.03 1.53 2.48
C GLU A 181 17.86 2.48 2.17
N GLN A 182 17.66 2.77 0.89
CA GLN A 182 16.49 3.50 0.41
C GLN A 182 15.31 2.55 0.23
N LEU A 183 14.73 2.16 1.36
CA LEU A 183 13.57 1.30 1.43
C LEU A 183 12.30 2.13 1.24
N ILE A 184 11.42 1.69 0.34
CA ILE A 184 10.01 2.12 0.35
C ILE A 184 9.17 0.96 0.85
N PHE A 185 8.42 1.20 1.92
CA PHE A 185 7.33 0.30 2.29
C PHE A 185 6.01 0.84 1.76
N ILE A 186 5.27 -0.04 1.09
CA ILE A 186 3.91 0.22 0.69
C ILE A 186 2.98 -0.62 1.55
N GLN A 187 2.18 0.03 2.40
CA GLN A 187 1.24 -0.63 3.30
C GLN A 187 -0.19 -0.44 2.82
N ALA A 188 -0.98 -1.52 2.74
CA ALA A 188 -2.44 -1.45 2.63
C ALA A 188 -3.07 -2.04 3.89
N VAL A 189 -3.91 -1.28 4.60
CA VAL A 189 -4.59 -1.74 5.83
C VAL A 189 -6.09 -1.82 5.62
N SER A 190 -6.73 -2.90 6.08
CA SER A 190 -8.19 -3.01 6.13
C SER A 190 -8.75 -2.28 7.35
N ASP A 191 -9.42 -1.16 7.16
CA ASP A 191 -10.23 -0.53 8.19
C ASP A 191 -11.66 -1.08 8.13
N SER A 192 -12.16 -1.56 9.27
CA SER A 192 -13.59 -1.82 9.45
C SER A 192 -14.25 -0.59 10.04
N CYS A 193 -15.21 0.00 9.31
CA CYS A 193 -16.23 0.80 9.97
C CYS A 193 -17.01 -0.14 10.90
N SER A 194 -17.03 0.18 12.19
CA SER A 194 -17.96 -0.45 13.13
C SER A 194 -19.38 -0.18 12.66
N GLU A 195 -20.03 -1.14 12.02
CA GLU A 195 -21.47 -1.22 12.13
C GLU A 195 -21.76 -1.53 13.59
N SER A 196 -22.18 -0.50 14.34
CA SER A 196 -22.86 -0.69 15.61
C SER A 196 -24.06 -1.57 15.33
N LEU A 197 -23.92 -2.88 15.56
CA LEU A 197 -25.01 -3.81 15.70
C LEU A 197 -25.86 -3.31 16.88
N VAL A 198 -26.87 -2.50 16.56
CA VAL A 198 -27.99 -2.24 17.46
C VAL A 198 -28.69 -3.59 17.63
N ARG A 199 -28.41 -4.24 18.76
CA ARG A 199 -29.25 -5.30 19.32
C ARG A 199 -30.21 -4.68 20.32
#